data_AF-A0A7X0H106-F1
#
_entry.id   AF-A0A7X0H106-F1
#
_cell.length_a   1.000
_cell.length_b   1.000
_cell.length_c   1.000
_cell.angle_alpha   90.00
_cell.angle_beta   90.00
_cell.angle_gamma   90.00
#
_symmetry.space_group_name_H-M   'P 1'
#
loop_
_entity.id
_entity.type
_entity.pdbx_description
1 polymer ?
#
loop_
_entity_poly.entity_id
_entity_poly.type
_entity_poly.pdbx_seq_one_letter_code
_entity_poly.pdbx_strand_id
1 'polypeptide(L)'
;MALKDLVADRSKLTEAAIEGIISEYVRYDPGTYDVVLTPAGLQLSNDAKILVLLVAMAGWQYVVDEVQVVDTKPSALELMTGIPGGTLRPTLKKLKDAHLIVSTTDGYAVRVANLDAIGRIVGGEKPVARSPSRKSKRAISGNGKNGEGDEAPVDGQPAKARKKSGVPIRSSLDRLVESGFFATDRTLSDVVARLHEMAIIAKTTSLSGPIADMVRSGKLTRKKLSEGGKDVWSYRSA
;
A
#
# COMPACT_ATOMS: atom_id res chain seq x y z
N MET A 1 31.62 27.09 11.66
CA MET A 1 30.57 26.51 12.54
C MET A 1 30.96 25.08 12.85
N ALA A 2 31.12 24.73 14.13
CA ALA A 2 31.51 23.38 14.52
C ALA A 2 30.29 22.46 14.55
N LEU A 3 30.45 21.19 14.18
CA LEU A 3 29.39 20.17 14.29
C LEU A 3 28.89 19.99 15.74
N LYS A 4 29.67 20.41 16.72
CA LYS A 4 29.31 20.41 18.14
C LYS A 4 28.25 21.46 18.49
N ASP A 5 28.18 22.57 17.75
CA ASP A 5 27.16 23.62 17.95
C ASP A 5 25.78 23.23 17.37
N LEU A 6 25.72 22.20 16.53
CA LEU A 6 24.48 21.58 16.04
C LEU A 6 23.90 20.58 17.06
N VAL A 7 24.64 20.25 18.12
CA VAL A 7 24.16 19.46 19.25
C VAL A 7 23.65 20.41 20.32
N ALA A 8 22.65 21.23 19.97
CA ALA A 8 21.82 21.89 20.99
C ALA A 8 21.18 20.81 21.87
N ASP A 9 21.03 21.08 23.17
CA ASP A 9 20.46 20.18 24.19
C ASP A 9 19.22 19.45 23.66
N ARG A 10 19.44 18.27 23.07
CA ARG A 10 18.39 17.53 22.39
C ARG A 10 17.25 17.26 23.36
N SER A 11 17.57 16.99 24.63
CA SER A 11 16.63 16.66 25.69
C SER A 11 15.63 17.77 26.01
N LYS A 12 16.06 19.04 26.02
CA LYS A 12 15.18 20.18 26.38
C LYS A 12 14.33 20.64 25.21
N LEU A 13 14.90 20.64 24.00
CA LEU A 13 14.16 20.97 22.78
C LEU A 13 13.07 19.93 22.48
N THR A 14 13.29 18.67 22.89
CA THR A 14 12.30 17.61 22.66
C THR A 14 11.15 17.66 23.64
N GLU A 15 11.36 18.05 24.89
CA GLU A 15 10.28 18.15 25.89
C GLU A 15 9.23 19.18 25.47
N ALA A 16 9.64 20.43 25.24
CA ALA A 16 8.72 21.50 24.82
C ALA A 16 8.01 21.18 23.49
N ALA A 17 8.71 20.55 22.55
CA ALA A 17 8.11 20.13 21.29
C ALA A 17 7.08 19.00 21.49
N ILE A 18 7.37 18.02 22.36
CA ILE A 18 6.44 16.95 22.71
C ILE A 18 5.21 17.53 23.39
N GLU A 19 5.40 18.38 24.41
CA GLU A 19 4.32 19.04 25.15
C GLU A 19 3.40 19.84 24.23
N GLY A 20 3.96 20.63 23.30
CA GLY A 20 3.18 21.40 22.34
C GLY A 20 2.33 20.53 21.40
N ILE A 21 2.75 19.29 21.12
CA ILE A 21 2.00 18.35 20.27
C ILE A 21 0.89 17.64 21.05
N ILE A 22 1.11 17.30 22.33
CA ILE A 22 0.22 16.38 23.06
C ILE A 22 -0.69 17.05 24.11
N SER A 23 -0.33 18.25 24.59
CA SER A 23 -0.98 18.91 25.73
C SER A 23 -2.50 19.10 25.57
N GLU A 24 -2.99 19.26 24.35
CA GLU A 24 -4.43 19.39 24.07
C GLU A 24 -5.16 18.03 23.97
N TYR A 25 -4.44 16.98 23.58
CA TYR A 25 -5.04 15.71 23.12
C TYR A 25 -4.91 14.55 24.11
N VAL A 26 -3.99 14.64 25.06
CA VAL A 26 -3.63 13.54 25.95
C VAL A 26 -3.58 13.99 27.40
N ARG A 27 -3.92 13.06 28.31
CA ARG A 27 -3.64 13.16 29.74
C ARG A 27 -2.89 11.91 30.20
N TYR A 28 -1.87 12.12 31.02
CA TYR A 28 -1.12 11.04 31.66
C TYR A 28 -1.79 10.69 32.98
N ASP A 29 -1.93 9.39 33.24
CA ASP A 29 -2.25 8.87 34.57
C ASP A 29 -1.00 8.19 35.16
N PRO A 30 -0.22 8.88 36.02
CA PRO A 30 0.99 8.31 36.60
C PRO A 30 0.71 7.15 37.57
N GLY A 31 -0.53 6.97 38.03
CA GLY A 31 -0.87 5.85 38.90
C GLY A 31 -1.00 4.52 38.14
N THR A 32 -1.54 4.57 36.92
CA THR A 32 -1.77 3.40 36.07
C THR A 32 -0.75 3.25 34.94
N TYR A 33 0.13 4.24 34.75
CA TYR A 33 1.01 4.38 33.59
C TYR A 33 0.26 4.33 32.26
N ASP A 34 -0.99 4.80 32.27
CA ASP A 34 -1.84 4.83 31.09
C ASP A 34 -1.90 6.23 30.46
N VAL A 35 -2.14 6.24 29.15
CA VAL A 35 -2.23 7.44 28.33
C VAL A 35 -3.67 7.55 27.84
N VAL A 36 -4.43 8.46 28.44
CA VAL A 36 -5.85 8.64 28.13
C VAL A 36 -6.03 9.76 27.10
N LEU A 37 -6.74 9.46 26.02
CA LEU A 37 -7.10 10.47 25.02
C LEU A 37 -8.21 11.39 25.55
N THR A 38 -8.00 12.70 25.41
CA THR A 38 -9.04 13.70 25.69
C THR A 38 -10.13 13.65 24.61
N PRO A 39 -11.30 14.29 24.82
CA PRO A 39 -12.31 14.41 23.78
C PRO A 39 -11.78 15.05 22.47
N ALA A 40 -10.85 16.01 22.58
CA ALA A 40 -10.18 16.59 21.41
C ALA A 40 -9.31 15.54 20.69
N GLY A 41 -8.56 14.74 21.44
CA GLY A 41 -7.76 13.63 20.90
C GLY A 41 -8.62 12.58 20.19
N LEU A 42 -9.83 12.32 20.68
CA LEU A 42 -10.78 11.39 20.06
C LEU A 42 -11.36 11.90 18.73
N GLN A 43 -11.35 13.20 18.47
CA GLN A 43 -11.83 13.80 17.21
C GLN A 43 -10.76 13.81 16.11
N LEU A 44 -9.50 13.53 16.45
CA LEU A 44 -8.41 13.50 15.49
C LEU A 44 -8.58 12.40 14.42
N SER A 45 -7.93 12.60 13.27
CA SER A 45 -7.81 11.55 12.26
C SER A 45 -7.07 10.33 12.82
N ASN A 46 -7.33 9.13 12.28
CA ASN A 46 -6.65 7.91 12.73
C ASN A 46 -5.12 8.02 12.69
N ASP A 47 -4.59 8.66 11.64
CA ASP A 47 -3.14 8.92 11.50
C ASP A 47 -2.63 9.81 12.65
N ALA A 48 -3.33 10.90 12.95
CA ALA A 48 -2.98 11.84 14.01
C ALA A 48 -3.11 11.21 15.41
N LYS A 49 -4.17 10.42 15.66
CA LYS A 49 -4.35 9.69 16.94
C LYS A 49 -3.16 8.79 17.26
N ILE A 50 -2.72 8.00 16.28
CA ILE A 50 -1.59 7.08 16.46
C ILE A 50 -0.32 7.88 16.73
N LEU A 51 -0.08 8.98 16.00
CA LEU A 51 1.10 9.81 16.21
C LEU A 51 1.10 10.47 17.59
N VAL A 52 -0.01 11.08 17.99
CA VAL A 52 -0.15 11.72 19.32
C VAL A 52 0.10 10.69 20.42
N LEU A 53 -0.48 9.49 20.31
CA LEU A 53 -0.28 8.44 21.31
C LEU A 53 1.18 7.99 21.40
N LEU A 54 1.84 7.76 20.27
CA LEU A 54 3.24 7.33 20.24
C LEU A 54 4.19 8.45 20.72
N VAL A 55 3.89 9.72 20.42
CA VAL A 55 4.62 10.88 20.95
C VAL A 55 4.44 10.95 22.47
N ALA A 56 3.22 10.75 22.97
CA ALA A 56 2.95 10.72 24.39
C ALA A 56 3.70 9.58 25.10
N MET A 57 3.78 8.39 24.48
CA MET A 57 4.57 7.29 25.02
C MET A 57 6.07 7.63 25.11
N ALA A 58 6.62 8.34 24.13
CA ALA A 58 7.99 8.83 24.19
C ALA A 58 8.19 9.92 25.26
N GLY A 59 7.11 10.64 25.60
CA GLY A 59 7.09 11.67 26.64
C GLY A 59 7.14 11.14 28.07
N TRP A 60 6.87 9.85 28.32
CA TRP A 60 6.88 9.27 29.67
C TRP A 60 8.18 9.51 30.44
N GLN A 61 9.32 9.54 29.74
CA GLN A 61 10.63 9.82 30.33
C GLN A 61 10.74 11.20 31.00
N TYR A 62 9.80 12.13 30.74
CA TYR A 62 9.75 13.46 31.34
C TYR A 62 8.69 13.57 32.44
N VAL A 63 7.74 12.64 32.48
CA VAL A 63 6.64 12.64 33.46
C VAL A 63 7.03 11.84 34.70
N VAL A 64 7.77 10.75 34.51
CA VAL A 64 8.21 9.85 35.60
C VAL A 64 9.70 9.60 35.44
N ASP A 65 10.44 9.67 36.55
CA ASP A 65 11.90 9.44 36.58
C ASP A 65 12.29 7.99 36.24
N GLU A 66 11.33 7.06 36.31
CA GLU A 66 11.52 5.64 36.07
C GLU A 66 11.17 5.25 34.62
N VAL A 67 12.16 4.73 33.90
CA VAL A 67 12.00 4.34 32.49
C VAL A 67 11.24 3.02 32.39
N GLN A 68 9.94 3.10 32.13
CA GLN A 68 9.12 1.92 31.86
C GLN A 68 9.01 1.65 30.36
N VAL A 69 9.17 0.38 29.98
CA VAL A 69 8.99 -0.05 28.59
C VAL A 69 7.51 -0.24 28.33
N VAL A 70 6.89 0.70 27.62
CA VAL A 70 5.49 0.61 27.21
C VAL A 70 5.37 -0.25 25.95
N ASP A 71 4.45 -1.23 25.96
CA ASP A 71 4.20 -2.07 24.79
C ASP A 71 3.54 -1.26 23.68
N THR A 72 4.25 -1.08 22.57
CA THR A 72 3.79 -0.32 21.40
C THR A 72 3.38 -1.24 20.24
N LYS A 73 3.11 -2.52 20.53
CA LYS A 73 2.62 -3.47 19.53
C LYS A 73 1.24 -3.06 19.00
N PRO A 74 0.90 -3.48 17.77
CA PRO A 74 -0.40 -3.18 17.17
C PRO A 74 -1.61 -3.58 18.04
N SER A 75 -1.53 -4.67 18.79
CA SER A 75 -2.60 -5.12 19.69
C SER A 75 -2.83 -4.17 20.86
N ALA A 76 -1.76 -3.64 21.45
CA ALA A 76 -1.86 -2.65 22.53
C ALA A 76 -2.38 -1.31 21.98
N LEU A 77 -1.84 -0.86 20.84
CA LEU A 77 -2.30 0.35 20.18
C LEU A 77 -3.78 0.28 19.76
N GLU A 78 -4.29 -0.89 19.36
CA GLU A 78 -5.70 -1.11 19.04
C GLU A 78 -6.60 -0.87 20.25
N LEU A 79 -6.22 -1.35 21.44
CA LEU A 79 -6.96 -1.12 22.68
C LEU A 79 -6.96 0.36 23.08
N MET A 80 -5.80 1.03 23.01
CA MET A 80 -5.67 2.42 23.44
C MET A 80 -6.32 3.41 22.47
N THR A 81 -6.22 3.17 21.16
CA THR A 81 -6.77 4.08 20.14
C THR A 81 -8.21 3.78 19.78
N GLY A 82 -8.71 2.58 20.08
CA GLY A 82 -10.00 2.08 19.61
C GLY A 82 -10.07 1.85 18.09
N ILE A 83 -8.93 1.88 17.39
CA ILE A 83 -8.87 1.68 15.94
C ILE A 83 -8.75 0.19 15.63
N PRO A 84 -9.69 -0.40 14.88
CA PRO A 84 -9.65 -1.83 14.58
C PRO A 84 -8.39 -2.21 13.80
N GLY A 85 -7.83 -3.38 14.12
CA GLY A 85 -6.54 -3.85 13.61
C GLY A 85 -6.43 -3.90 12.09
N GLY A 86 -7.57 -4.08 11.39
CA GLY A 86 -7.65 -4.04 9.92
C GLY A 86 -7.31 -2.68 9.31
N THR A 87 -7.54 -1.59 10.05
CA THR A 87 -7.19 -0.22 9.64
C THR A 87 -5.86 0.22 10.23
N LEU A 88 -5.58 -0.19 11.48
CA LEU A 88 -4.38 0.20 12.20
C LEU A 88 -3.10 -0.21 11.46
N ARG A 89 -3.01 -1.46 10.98
CA ARG A 89 -1.81 -1.98 10.32
C ARG A 89 -1.46 -1.25 9.02
N PRO A 90 -2.41 -1.03 8.07
CA PRO A 90 -2.16 -0.16 6.92
C PRO A 90 -1.70 1.25 7.29
N THR A 91 -2.31 1.85 8.32
CA THR A 91 -1.92 3.20 8.76
C THR A 91 -0.52 3.23 9.35
N LEU A 92 -0.15 2.29 10.22
CA LEU A 92 1.21 2.17 10.75
C LEU A 92 2.23 1.98 9.62
N LYS A 93 1.91 1.15 8.62
CA LYS A 93 2.77 0.99 7.44
C LYS A 93 2.91 2.32 6.68
N LYS A 94 1.83 3.05 6.45
CA LYS A 94 1.84 4.36 5.79
C LYS A 94 2.71 5.37 6.55
N LEU A 95 2.58 5.45 7.87
CA LEU A 95 3.36 6.35 8.73
C LEU A 95 4.85 5.97 8.74
N LYS A 96 5.17 4.68 8.69
CA LYS A 96 6.54 4.16 8.57
C LYS A 96 7.14 4.52 7.21
N ASP A 97 6.40 4.33 6.12
CA ASP A 97 6.82 4.68 4.76
C ASP A 97 7.02 6.19 4.60
N ALA A 98 6.28 7.01 5.37
CA ALA A 98 6.48 8.46 5.48
C ALA A 98 7.66 8.87 6.38
N HIS A 99 8.38 7.89 6.96
CA HIS A 99 9.48 8.09 7.92
C HIS A 99 9.10 8.80 9.22
N LEU A 100 7.82 8.88 9.57
CA LEU A 100 7.38 9.51 10.83
C LEU A 100 7.65 8.59 12.03
N ILE A 101 7.52 7.28 11.81
CA ILE A 101 7.74 6.25 12.82
C ILE A 101 8.78 5.21 12.36
N VAL A 102 9.31 4.45 13.32
CA VAL A 102 10.23 3.32 13.13
C VAL A 102 9.64 2.09 13.78
N SER A 103 9.85 0.93 13.15
CA SER A 103 9.54 -0.36 13.75
C SER A 103 10.76 -0.84 14.52
N THR A 104 10.60 -1.08 15.82
CA THR A 104 11.59 -1.65 16.73
C THR A 104 11.21 -3.09 17.07
N THR A 105 12.07 -3.79 17.82
CA THR A 105 11.75 -5.11 18.40
C THR A 105 10.52 -5.06 19.31
N ASP A 106 10.37 -3.95 20.03
CA ASP A 106 9.35 -3.76 21.06
C ASP A 106 8.07 -3.08 20.53
N GLY A 107 8.03 -2.76 19.23
CA GLY A 107 6.85 -2.25 18.54
C GLY A 107 7.16 -1.10 17.60
N TYR A 108 6.53 0.06 17.83
CA TYR A 108 6.66 1.25 17.01
C TYR A 108 7.08 2.45 17.84
N ALA A 109 8.05 3.22 17.35
CA ALA A 109 8.56 4.40 18.02
C ALA A 109 8.58 5.61 17.07
N VAL A 110 8.43 6.81 17.62
CA VAL A 110 8.49 8.06 16.86
C VAL A 110 9.93 8.46 16.58
N ARG A 111 10.20 9.01 15.39
CA ARG A 111 11.48 9.69 15.13
C ARG A 111 11.45 11.09 15.69
N VAL A 112 12.28 11.33 16.71
CA VAL A 112 12.47 12.65 17.33
C VAL A 112 12.82 13.73 16.29
N ALA A 113 13.58 13.38 15.25
CA ALA A 113 13.95 14.29 14.17
C ALA A 113 12.76 14.82 13.34
N ASN A 114 11.57 14.22 13.46
CA ASN A 114 10.38 14.54 12.68
C ASN A 114 9.22 15.08 13.54
N LEU A 115 9.48 15.53 14.78
CA LEU A 115 8.43 16.08 15.65
C LEU A 115 7.68 17.26 15.01
N ASP A 116 8.38 18.16 14.32
CA ASP A 116 7.74 19.28 13.60
C ASP A 116 6.77 18.81 12.51
N ALA A 117 7.15 17.78 11.76
CA ALA A 117 6.30 17.20 10.72
C ALA A 117 5.08 16.50 11.32
N ILE A 118 5.24 15.89 12.50
CA ILE A 118 4.15 15.27 13.25
C ILE A 118 3.19 16.35 13.75
N GLY A 119 3.69 17.44 14.35
CA GLY A 119 2.87 18.56 14.81
C GLY A 119 1.98 19.12 13.70
N ARG A 120 2.50 19.25 12.47
CA ARG A 120 1.71 19.66 11.30
C ARG A 120 0.57 18.70 10.97
N ILE A 121 0.84 17.39 10.99
CA ILE A 121 -0.19 16.37 10.71
C ILE A 121 -1.26 16.34 11.79
N VAL A 122 -0.85 16.52 13.05
CA VAL A 122 -1.77 16.60 14.19
C VAL A 122 -2.64 17.85 14.10
N GLY A 123 -2.08 18.98 13.68
CA GLY A 123 -2.82 20.21 13.37
C GLY A 123 -3.72 20.14 12.14
N GLY A 124 -3.87 18.97 11.51
CA GLY A 124 -4.76 18.75 10.37
C GLY A 124 -4.16 19.09 9.01
N GLU A 125 -2.88 19.44 8.95
CA GLU A 125 -2.18 19.65 7.68
C GLU A 125 -2.00 18.30 6.98
N LYS A 126 -2.44 18.20 5.73
CA LYS A 126 -2.31 16.94 4.98
C LYS A 126 -0.81 16.61 4.84
N PRO A 127 -0.39 15.36 5.10
CA PRO A 127 1.00 14.97 4.95
C PRO A 127 1.40 15.27 3.51
N VAL A 128 2.39 16.15 3.34
CA VAL A 128 2.99 16.45 2.04
C VAL A 128 3.66 15.17 1.59
N ALA A 129 2.91 14.32 0.90
CA ALA A 129 3.43 13.11 0.31
C ALA A 129 4.57 13.56 -0.59
N ARG A 130 5.81 13.26 -0.17
CA ARG A 130 6.97 13.41 -1.04
C ARG A 130 6.64 12.57 -2.27
N SER A 131 6.18 13.24 -3.33
CA SER A 131 5.92 12.60 -4.60
C SER A 131 7.20 11.85 -4.92
N PRO A 132 7.15 10.51 -5.09
CA PRO A 132 8.35 9.76 -5.41
C PRO A 132 8.97 10.46 -6.61
N SER A 133 10.25 10.85 -6.47
CA SER A 133 10.97 11.56 -7.51
C SER A 133 10.81 10.74 -8.79
N ARG A 134 9.99 11.25 -9.71
CA ARG A 134 9.78 10.61 -10.99
C ARG A 134 11.13 10.70 -11.67
N LYS A 135 11.90 9.60 -11.67
CA LYS A 135 13.05 9.41 -12.56
C LYS A 135 12.55 9.74 -13.97
N SER A 136 12.86 10.93 -14.46
CA SER A 136 12.51 11.36 -15.80
C SER A 136 13.32 10.49 -16.76
N LYS A 137 12.71 9.41 -17.25
CA LYS A 137 13.23 8.74 -18.45
C LYS A 137 13.07 9.73 -19.60
N ARG A 138 14.19 10.39 -19.93
CA ARG A 138 14.42 11.13 -21.17
C ARG A 138 13.98 10.22 -22.31
N ALA A 139 12.82 10.50 -22.90
CA ALA A 139 12.38 9.84 -24.11
C ALA A 139 13.19 10.47 -25.25
N ILE A 140 14.09 9.68 -25.84
CA ILE A 140 14.70 9.99 -27.13
C ILE A 140 13.55 9.93 -28.15
N SER A 141 13.18 11.10 -28.66
CA SER A 141 12.15 11.30 -29.66
C SER A 141 12.66 10.79 -31.01
N GLY A 142 12.19 9.60 -31.39
CA GLY A 142 12.26 9.11 -32.77
C GLY A 142 11.17 9.77 -33.60
N ASN A 143 11.61 10.54 -34.58
CA ASN A 143 10.82 11.25 -35.58
C ASN A 143 9.94 10.27 -36.39
N GLY A 144 8.61 10.43 -36.34
CA GLY A 144 7.64 9.63 -37.08
C GLY A 144 6.51 10.52 -37.57
N LYS A 145 6.51 10.73 -38.89
CA LYS A 145 5.69 11.65 -39.70
C LYS A 145 4.24 11.14 -39.89
N ASN A 146 3.33 12.11 -40.08
CA ASN A 146 2.05 12.09 -40.80
C ASN A 146 0.76 11.62 -40.10
N GLY A 147 -0.28 12.46 -40.23
CA GLY A 147 -1.69 12.11 -40.08
C GLY A 147 -2.58 13.28 -39.66
N GLU A 148 -2.85 14.21 -40.59
CA GLU A 148 -3.96 15.19 -40.48
C GLU A 148 -5.31 14.47 -40.39
N GLY A 149 -6.15 14.93 -39.46
CA GLY A 149 -7.50 14.40 -39.24
C GLY A 149 -8.15 15.14 -38.08
N ASP A 150 -8.77 16.27 -38.43
CA ASP A 150 -9.57 17.16 -37.59
C ASP A 150 -10.86 16.46 -37.16
N GLU A 151 -11.13 16.34 -35.84
CA GLU A 151 -12.46 16.34 -35.22
C GLU A 151 -12.34 16.24 -33.67
N ALA A 152 -13.19 17.01 -32.98
CA ALA A 152 -13.07 17.52 -31.60
C ALA A 152 -13.00 16.46 -30.46
N PRO A 153 -12.38 16.77 -29.30
CA PRO A 153 -12.46 15.92 -28.12
C PRO A 153 -13.62 16.34 -27.19
N VAL A 154 -14.54 15.40 -26.97
CA VAL A 154 -15.48 15.38 -25.85
C VAL A 154 -14.73 14.94 -24.59
N ASP A 155 -14.98 15.66 -23.48
CA ASP A 155 -14.44 15.44 -22.15
C ASP A 155 -14.68 14.01 -21.65
N GLY A 156 -13.62 13.19 -21.64
CA GLY A 156 -13.60 11.85 -21.09
C GLY A 156 -12.23 11.58 -20.47
N GLN A 157 -12.16 11.56 -19.14
CA GLN A 157 -10.94 11.33 -18.39
C GLN A 157 -10.21 10.05 -18.87
N PRO A 158 -8.92 10.11 -19.26
CA PRO A 158 -8.19 8.93 -19.66
C PRO A 158 -7.86 8.07 -18.43
N ALA A 159 -8.51 6.92 -18.34
CA ALA A 159 -8.14 5.87 -17.39
C ALA A 159 -6.66 5.52 -17.60
N LYS A 160 -5.84 5.72 -16.57
CA LYS A 160 -4.39 5.45 -16.60
C LYS A 160 -4.13 4.00 -16.98
N ALA A 161 -3.79 3.78 -18.25
CA ALA A 161 -3.34 2.48 -18.75
C ALA A 161 -2.04 2.09 -18.03
N ARG A 162 -2.15 1.18 -17.06
CA ARG A 162 -1.02 0.50 -16.43
C ARG A 162 -0.27 -0.25 -17.54
N LYS A 163 0.90 0.24 -17.95
CA LYS A 163 1.84 -0.47 -18.81
C LYS A 163 2.28 -1.74 -18.08
N LYS A 164 1.63 -2.87 -18.36
CA LYS A 164 2.09 -4.19 -17.93
C LYS A 164 3.26 -4.57 -18.83
N SER A 165 4.48 -4.48 -18.32
CA SER A 165 5.65 -5.08 -18.95
C SER A 165 5.54 -6.59 -18.79
N GLY A 166 5.06 -7.24 -19.84
CA GLY A 166 4.93 -8.69 -19.95
C GLY A 166 4.20 -9.00 -21.25
N VAL A 167 4.59 -10.07 -21.93
CA VAL A 167 3.86 -10.55 -23.11
C VAL A 167 2.40 -10.72 -22.69
N PRO A 168 1.43 -10.03 -23.33
CA PRO A 168 0.06 -10.07 -22.88
C PRO A 168 -0.48 -11.48 -23.03
N ILE A 169 -1.04 -12.03 -21.95
CA ILE A 169 -1.61 -13.39 -21.91
C ILE A 169 -2.53 -13.66 -23.11
N ARG A 170 -3.27 -12.65 -23.57
CA ARG A 170 -4.13 -12.72 -24.76
C ARG A 170 -3.37 -13.08 -26.03
N SER A 171 -2.25 -12.41 -26.33
CA SER A 171 -1.47 -12.71 -27.55
C SER A 171 -0.90 -14.12 -27.53
N SER A 172 -0.58 -14.63 -26.34
CA SER A 172 -0.09 -16.01 -26.19
C SER A 172 -1.21 -17.03 -26.37
N LEU A 173 -2.43 -16.74 -25.92
CA LEU A 173 -3.60 -17.58 -26.17
C LEU A 173 -3.98 -17.61 -27.65
N ASP A 174 -3.93 -16.48 -28.36
CA ASP A 174 -4.16 -16.45 -29.82
C ASP A 174 -3.15 -17.35 -30.56
N ARG A 175 -1.86 -17.30 -30.18
CA ARG A 175 -0.83 -18.22 -30.72
C ARG A 175 -1.11 -19.69 -30.42
N LEU A 176 -1.68 -20.01 -29.25
CA LEU A 176 -2.08 -21.39 -28.94
C LEU A 176 -3.24 -21.87 -29.81
N VAL A 177 -4.18 -20.98 -30.15
CA VAL A 177 -5.25 -21.30 -31.11
C VAL A 177 -4.68 -21.51 -32.51
N GLU A 178 -3.82 -20.60 -32.98
CA GLU A 178 -3.18 -20.70 -34.30
C GLU A 178 -2.30 -21.93 -34.45
N SER A 179 -1.61 -22.34 -33.39
CA SER A 179 -0.76 -23.55 -33.40
C SER A 179 -1.55 -24.87 -33.28
N GLY A 180 -2.88 -24.82 -33.21
CA GLY A 180 -3.72 -26.02 -33.12
C GLY A 180 -3.71 -26.70 -31.75
N PHE A 181 -3.24 -26.03 -30.70
CA PHE A 181 -3.21 -26.60 -29.34
C PHE A 181 -4.61 -27.03 -28.85
N PHE A 182 -5.64 -26.29 -29.28
CA PHE A 182 -7.05 -26.55 -28.97
C PHE A 182 -7.75 -27.47 -29.99
N ALA A 183 -7.02 -28.21 -30.82
CA ALA A 183 -7.63 -29.18 -31.74
C ALA A 183 -8.37 -30.32 -31.00
N THR A 184 -7.86 -30.68 -29.82
CA THR A 184 -8.49 -31.61 -28.86
C THR A 184 -9.06 -30.84 -27.67
N ASP A 185 -9.97 -31.45 -26.92
CA ASP A 185 -10.49 -30.87 -25.68
C ASP A 185 -9.35 -30.65 -24.67
N ARG A 186 -9.18 -29.40 -24.22
CA ARG A 186 -8.15 -29.00 -23.23
C ARG A 186 -8.78 -28.36 -22.00
N THR A 187 -8.27 -28.70 -20.83
CA THR A 187 -8.68 -28.09 -19.55
C THR A 187 -7.91 -26.78 -19.29
N LEU A 188 -8.37 -26.00 -18.32
CA LEU A 188 -7.63 -24.81 -17.86
C LEU A 188 -6.24 -25.16 -17.33
N SER A 189 -6.09 -26.31 -16.68
CA SER A 189 -4.79 -26.83 -16.21
C SER A 189 -3.82 -27.04 -17.36
N ASP A 190 -4.28 -27.64 -18.45
CA ASP A 190 -3.45 -27.89 -19.64
C ASP A 190 -2.96 -26.58 -20.27
N VAL A 191 -3.84 -25.56 -20.31
CA VAL A 191 -3.47 -24.23 -20.83
C VAL A 191 -2.41 -23.57 -19.95
N VAL A 192 -2.52 -23.68 -18.62
CA VAL A 192 -1.50 -23.14 -17.69
C VAL A 192 -0.17 -23.84 -17.90
N ALA A 193 -0.16 -25.18 -17.97
CA ALA A 193 1.05 -25.97 -18.19
C ALA A 193 1.73 -25.56 -19.50
N ARG A 194 0.95 -25.43 -20.58
CA ARG A 194 1.48 -25.00 -21.89
C ARG A 194 2.02 -23.57 -21.88
N LEU A 195 1.39 -22.65 -21.16
CA LEU A 195 1.92 -21.29 -21.01
C LEU A 195 3.22 -21.27 -20.20
N HIS A 196 3.35 -22.13 -19.18
CA HIS A 196 4.58 -22.26 -18.40
C HIS A 196 5.72 -22.84 -19.24
N GLU A 197 5.45 -23.80 -20.13
CA GLU A 197 6.42 -24.29 -21.13
C GLU A 197 6.92 -23.17 -22.05
N MET A 198 6.06 -22.20 -22.37
CA MET A 198 6.43 -20.99 -23.13
C MET A 198 7.08 -19.89 -22.28
N ALA A 199 7.49 -20.20 -21.04
CA ALA A 199 8.04 -19.27 -20.06
C ALA A 199 7.10 -18.11 -19.66
N ILE A 200 5.78 -18.30 -19.80
CA ILE A 200 4.75 -17.33 -19.42
C ILE A 200 4.10 -17.78 -18.11
N ILE A 201 4.51 -17.17 -17.00
CA ILE A 201 3.96 -17.48 -15.68
C ILE A 201 2.56 -16.85 -15.53
N ALA A 202 1.53 -17.66 -15.76
CA ALA A 202 0.13 -17.29 -15.56
C ALA A 202 -0.48 -18.01 -14.36
N LYS A 203 -1.36 -17.32 -13.61
CA LYS A 203 -2.21 -17.94 -12.59
C LYS A 203 -3.49 -18.46 -13.25
N THR A 204 -4.00 -19.62 -12.84
CA THR A 204 -5.25 -20.19 -13.39
C THR A 204 -6.43 -19.21 -13.31
N THR A 205 -6.56 -18.48 -12.20
CA THR A 205 -7.62 -17.47 -12.02
C THR A 205 -7.56 -16.33 -13.04
N SER A 206 -6.37 -16.00 -13.55
CA SER A 206 -6.16 -14.93 -14.54
C SER A 206 -6.52 -15.31 -15.97
N LEU A 207 -6.69 -16.61 -16.26
CA LEU A 207 -7.04 -17.12 -17.59
C LEU A 207 -8.54 -17.18 -17.85
N SER A 208 -9.36 -17.24 -16.78
CA SER A 208 -10.81 -17.35 -16.87
C SER A 208 -11.46 -16.26 -17.73
N GLY A 209 -11.04 -15.00 -17.55
CA GLY A 209 -11.53 -13.85 -18.32
C GLY A 209 -11.15 -13.94 -19.82
N PRO A 210 -9.85 -13.99 -20.15
CA PRO A 210 -9.40 -14.08 -21.55
C PRO A 210 -9.99 -15.27 -22.32
N ILE A 211 -10.09 -16.45 -21.71
CA ILE A 211 -10.67 -17.63 -22.36
C ILE A 211 -12.18 -17.45 -22.58
N ALA A 212 -12.91 -16.86 -21.62
CA ALA A 212 -14.32 -16.55 -21.81
C ALA A 212 -14.54 -15.57 -22.97
N ASP A 213 -13.64 -14.60 -23.17
CA ASP A 213 -13.69 -13.70 -24.33
C ASP A 213 -13.47 -14.45 -25.66
N MET A 214 -12.58 -15.45 -25.69
CA MET A 214 -12.37 -16.30 -26.87
C MET A 214 -13.59 -17.19 -27.18
N VAL A 215 -14.29 -17.66 -26.15
CA VAL A 215 -15.54 -18.40 -26.33
C VAL A 215 -16.64 -17.49 -26.86
N ARG A 216 -16.79 -16.27 -26.32
CA ARG A 216 -17.79 -15.29 -26.80
C ARG A 216 -17.54 -14.82 -28.23
N SER A 217 -16.27 -14.71 -28.63
CA SER A 217 -15.89 -14.36 -30.00
C SER A 217 -15.95 -15.53 -30.98
N GLY A 218 -16.36 -16.72 -30.53
CA GLY A 218 -16.50 -17.89 -31.38
C GLY A 218 -15.18 -18.54 -31.79
N LYS A 219 -14.05 -18.18 -31.19
CA LYS A 219 -12.75 -18.84 -31.44
C LYS A 219 -12.65 -20.20 -30.74
N LEU A 220 -13.31 -20.33 -29.59
CA LEU A 220 -13.33 -21.55 -28.79
C LEU A 220 -14.77 -21.98 -28.50
N THR A 221 -15.00 -23.28 -28.47
CA THR A 221 -16.18 -23.89 -27.87
C THR A 221 -15.82 -24.47 -26.51
N ARG A 222 -16.80 -24.53 -25.59
CA ARG A 222 -16.60 -25.12 -24.26
C ARG A 222 -17.56 -26.27 -24.02
N LYS A 223 -17.10 -27.31 -23.34
CA LYS A 223 -17.90 -28.47 -22.93
C LYS A 223 -17.63 -28.78 -21.46
N LYS A 224 -18.62 -29.30 -20.75
CA LYS A 224 -18.47 -29.74 -19.36
C LYS A 224 -17.95 -31.18 -19.37
N LEU A 225 -16.84 -31.44 -18.68
CA LEU A 225 -16.20 -32.73 -18.53
C LEU A 225 -16.11 -33.07 -17.03
N SER A 226 -16.37 -34.32 -16.66
CA SER A 226 -16.19 -34.78 -15.28
C SER A 226 -14.84 -35.48 -15.19
N GLU A 227 -13.91 -34.89 -14.43
CA GLU A 227 -12.56 -35.40 -14.25
C GLU A 227 -12.23 -35.45 -12.75
N GLY A 228 -11.84 -36.62 -12.24
CA GLY A 228 -11.52 -36.81 -10.82
C GLY A 228 -12.70 -36.53 -9.87
N GLY A 229 -13.93 -36.79 -10.30
CA GLY A 229 -15.14 -36.53 -9.51
C GLY A 229 -15.51 -35.04 -9.39
N LYS A 230 -14.87 -34.17 -10.18
CA LYS A 230 -15.18 -32.75 -10.26
C LYS A 230 -15.56 -32.38 -11.69
N ASP A 231 -16.53 -31.49 -11.78
CA ASP A 231 -16.96 -30.92 -13.04
C ASP A 231 -16.02 -29.79 -13.47
N VAL A 232 -15.34 -29.97 -14.61
CA VAL A 232 -14.38 -29.03 -15.19
C VAL A 232 -14.82 -28.65 -16.60
N TRP A 233 -14.54 -27.42 -17.01
CA TRP A 233 -14.76 -26.99 -18.40
C TRP A 233 -13.56 -27.36 -19.27
N SER A 234 -13.81 -28.06 -20.38
CA SER A 234 -12.88 -28.24 -21.47
C SER A 234 -13.15 -27.24 -22.60
N TYR A 235 -12.11 -26.90 -23.33
CA TYR A 235 -12.13 -25.93 -24.43
C TYR A 235 -11.52 -26.55 -25.69
N ARG A 236 -12.15 -26.29 -26.83
CA ARG A 236 -11.72 -26.76 -28.16
C ARG A 236 -11.86 -25.62 -29.17
N SER A 237 -11.03 -25.57 -30.21
CA SER A 237 -11.23 -24.65 -31.32
C SER A 237 -12.60 -24.88 -31.96
N ALA A 238 -13.32 -23.79 -32.23
CA ALA A 238 -14.61 -23.84 -32.92
C ALA A 238 -14.46 -24.29 -34.39
#